data_AF-A0A1X7V7A5-F1
#
_entry.id   AF-A0A1X7V7A5-F1
#
_cell.length_a   1.000
_cell.length_b   1.000
_cell.length_c   1.000
_cell.angle_alpha   90.00
_cell.angle_beta   90.00
_cell.angle_gamma   90.00
#
_symmetry.space_group_name_H-M   'P 1'
#
loop_
_entity.id
_entity.type
_entity.pdbx_description
1 polymer ?
#
loop_
_entity_poly.entity_id
_entity_poly.type
_entity_poly.pdbx_seq_one_letter_code
_entity_poly.pdbx_strand_id
1 'polypeptide(L)'
;MRKKLEKLKDQPSKTAGLETVLSLTVGCRVILRCNVDVTAGLVNGAIGTVMGICATRISIKFDHIDVPCDIERVTSKFMRSKNIYIQRIQFPLTLFYAITIHKCQGL
;
A
#
# COMPACT_ATOMS: atom_id res chain seq x y z
N MET A 1 6.03 28.77 -0.03
CA MET A 1 6.11 27.33 0.29
C MET A 1 5.00 26.46 -0.30
N ARG A 2 3.77 26.97 -0.52
CA ARG A 2 2.63 26.18 -1.08
C ARG A 2 2.86 25.59 -2.48
N LYS A 3 3.46 26.34 -3.42
CA LYS A 3 3.69 25.89 -4.81
C LYS A 3 4.63 24.68 -4.97
N LYS A 4 5.47 24.36 -3.96
CA LYS A 4 6.43 23.25 -4.05
C LYS A 4 5.84 21.90 -3.64
N LEU A 5 4.67 21.90 -3.00
CA LEU A 5 3.96 20.69 -2.59
C LEU A 5 3.20 20.03 -3.76
N GLU A 6 2.69 20.83 -4.70
CA GLU A 6 1.90 20.33 -5.85
C GLU A 6 2.75 19.58 -6.88
N LYS A 7 4.00 19.99 -7.09
CA LYS A 7 4.96 19.30 -7.99
C LYS A 7 5.41 17.91 -7.50
N LEU A 8 4.86 17.41 -6.39
CA LEU A 8 5.27 16.15 -5.76
C LEU A 8 4.26 15.02 -5.89
N LYS A 9 3.11 15.27 -6.51
CA LYS A 9 2.08 14.24 -6.71
C LYS A 9 2.47 13.21 -7.78
N ASP A 10 3.39 13.57 -8.70
CA ASP A 10 3.68 12.82 -9.93
C ASP A 10 5.00 12.00 -9.93
N GLN A 11 5.69 11.86 -8.81
CA GLN A 11 6.95 11.07 -8.76
C GLN A 11 6.83 9.86 -7.82
N PRO A 12 6.37 8.69 -8.30
CA PRO A 12 6.20 7.48 -7.50
C PRO A 12 7.53 6.94 -6.92
N SER A 13 8.67 7.27 -7.53
CA SER A 13 10.02 6.96 -7.03
C SER A 13 10.39 7.69 -5.73
N LYS A 14 9.58 8.67 -5.30
CA LYS A 14 9.80 9.45 -4.06
C LYS A 14 8.74 9.20 -2.97
N THR A 15 7.88 8.19 -3.15
CA THR A 15 6.72 7.93 -2.30
C THR A 15 6.78 6.57 -1.59
N ALA A 16 7.97 6.09 -1.22
CA ALA A 16 8.19 4.84 -0.46
C ALA A 16 7.46 3.59 -1.01
N GLY A 17 7.09 3.58 -2.29
CA GLY A 17 6.35 2.48 -2.91
C GLY A 17 4.84 2.45 -2.64
N LEU A 18 4.24 3.53 -2.10
CA LEU A 18 2.79 3.68 -1.93
C LEU A 18 2.26 4.82 -2.82
N GLU A 19 1.15 4.62 -3.52
CA GLU A 19 0.52 5.64 -4.37
C GLU A 19 0.00 6.81 -3.54
N THR A 20 0.18 8.06 -3.97
CA THR A 20 -0.31 9.28 -3.28
C THR A 20 -1.82 9.27 -3.06
N VAL A 21 -2.57 8.69 -4.00
CA VAL A 21 -4.00 8.41 -3.90
C VAL A 21 -4.17 6.91 -4.15
N LEU A 22 -4.87 6.22 -3.26
CA LEU A 22 -5.19 4.79 -3.41
C LEU A 22 -6.67 4.69 -3.79
N SER A 23 -6.94 4.34 -5.05
CA SER A 23 -8.31 4.15 -5.55
C SER A 23 -8.61 2.66 -5.59
N LEU A 24 -9.59 2.22 -4.82
CA LEU A 24 -9.99 0.81 -4.71
C LEU A 24 -11.50 0.68 -4.85
N THR A 25 -11.93 -0.46 -5.39
CA THR A 25 -13.32 -0.88 -5.44
C THR A 25 -13.45 -2.28 -4.84
N VAL A 26 -14.61 -2.62 -4.32
CA VAL A 26 -14.90 -4.02 -3.93
C VAL A 26 -14.72 -4.93 -5.15
N GLY A 27 -14.13 -6.09 -4.95
CA GLY A 27 -13.80 -7.07 -5.99
C GLY A 27 -12.45 -6.86 -6.68
N CYS A 28 -11.75 -5.73 -6.46
CA CYS A 28 -10.42 -5.54 -7.04
C CYS A 28 -9.36 -6.42 -6.34
N ARG A 29 -8.33 -6.82 -7.09
CA ARG A 29 -7.16 -7.52 -6.58
C ARG A 29 -6.14 -6.54 -6.05
N VAL A 30 -5.64 -6.80 -4.84
CA VAL A 30 -4.64 -5.97 -4.18
C VAL A 30 -3.48 -6.82 -3.70
N ILE A 31 -2.31 -6.19 -3.59
CA ILE A 31 -1.09 -6.78 -3.01
C ILE A 31 -0.65 -5.97 -1.80
N LEU A 32 -0.27 -6.67 -0.73
CA LEU A 32 0.27 -6.07 0.48
C LEU A 32 1.71 -5.60 0.24
N ARG A 33 2.07 -4.42 0.76
CA ARG A 33 3.37 -3.76 0.52
C ARG A 33 4.31 -3.76 1.73
N CYS A 34 3.87 -4.30 2.87
CA CYS A 34 4.71 -4.50 4.05
C CYS A 34 4.21 -5.70 4.86
N ASN A 35 5.05 -6.22 5.75
CA ASN A 35 4.62 -7.22 6.71
C ASN A 35 3.71 -6.54 7.74
N VAL A 36 2.49 -7.05 7.89
CA VAL A 36 1.53 -6.61 8.91
C VAL A 36 1.52 -7.61 10.07
N ASP A 37 1.40 -8.90 9.75
CA ASP A 37 1.49 -9.99 10.71
C ASP A 37 2.06 -11.23 10.02
N VAL A 38 3.31 -11.54 10.32
CA VAL A 38 4.00 -12.70 9.71
C VAL A 38 3.41 -14.01 10.21
N THR A 39 2.92 -14.07 11.45
CA THR A 39 2.36 -15.28 12.05
C THR A 39 1.00 -15.65 11.44
N ALA A 40 0.21 -14.63 11.08
CA ALA A 40 -1.05 -14.79 10.36
C ALA A 40 -0.87 -14.88 8.83
N GLY A 41 0.36 -14.83 8.31
CA GLY A 41 0.63 -14.87 6.86
C GLY A 41 0.33 -13.57 6.12
N LEU A 42 0.10 -12.46 6.82
CA LEU A 42 -0.08 -11.11 6.26
C LEU A 42 1.29 -10.46 5.97
N VAL A 43 1.98 -11.01 4.97
CA VAL A 43 3.34 -10.64 4.57
C VAL A 43 3.36 -9.74 3.34
N ASN A 44 4.44 -8.97 3.15
CA ASN A 44 4.67 -8.22 1.92
C ASN A 44 4.60 -9.16 0.71
N GLY A 45 3.82 -8.78 -0.30
CA GLY A 45 3.56 -9.64 -1.46
C GLY A 45 2.29 -10.50 -1.34
N ALA A 46 1.64 -10.57 -0.18
CA ALA A 46 0.36 -11.26 -0.03
C ALA A 46 -0.70 -10.63 -0.96
N ILE A 47 -1.34 -11.47 -1.77
CA ILE A 47 -2.37 -11.03 -2.73
C ILE A 47 -3.75 -11.43 -2.20
N GLY A 48 -4.72 -10.56 -2.41
CA GLY A 48 -6.10 -10.83 -2.02
C GLY A 48 -7.11 -10.02 -2.82
N THR A 49 -8.39 -10.27 -2.52
CA THR A 49 -9.53 -9.60 -3.12
C THR A 49 -10.21 -8.71 -2.08
N VAL A 50 -10.47 -7.46 -2.43
CA VAL A 50 -11.19 -6.52 -1.56
C VAL A 50 -12.65 -6.97 -1.41
N MET A 51 -13.07 -7.25 -0.18
CA MET A 51 -14.43 -7.65 0.17
C MET A 51 -15.29 -6.46 0.63
N GLY A 52 -14.66 -5.46 1.26
CA GLY A 52 -15.36 -4.28 1.78
C GLY A 52 -14.41 -3.13 2.10
N ILE A 53 -14.91 -1.91 1.97
CA ILE A 53 -14.14 -0.69 2.21
C ILE A 53 -14.88 0.16 3.25
N CYS A 54 -14.22 0.42 4.37
CA CYS A 54 -14.67 1.31 5.43
C CYS A 54 -13.68 2.47 5.59
N ALA A 55 -14.08 3.54 6.28
CA ALA A 55 -13.24 4.72 6.45
C ALA A 55 -11.89 4.43 7.13
N THR A 56 -11.84 3.45 8.03
CA THR A 56 -10.65 3.10 8.83
C THR A 56 -10.03 1.75 8.48
N ARG A 57 -10.78 0.87 7.79
CA ARG A 57 -10.41 -0.53 7.53
C ARG A 57 -10.80 -0.95 6.13
N ILE A 58 -10.04 -1.86 5.54
CA ILE A 58 -10.39 -2.54 4.29
C ILE A 58 -10.37 -4.03 4.56
N SER A 59 -11.51 -4.69 4.34
CA SER A 59 -11.64 -6.13 4.50
C SER A 59 -11.16 -6.83 3.22
N ILE A 60 -10.21 -7.75 3.36
CA ILE A 60 -9.57 -8.45 2.24
C ILE A 60 -9.59 -9.94 2.49
N LYS A 61 -10.04 -10.70 1.49
CA LYS A 61 -9.84 -12.15 1.44
C LYS A 61 -8.51 -12.42 0.74
N PHE A 62 -7.48 -12.79 1.50
CA PHE A 62 -6.18 -13.18 0.94
C PHE A 62 -6.24 -14.59 0.35
N ASP A 63 -5.45 -14.85 -0.69
CA ASP A 63 -5.54 -16.11 -1.46
C ASP A 63 -5.19 -17.35 -0.63
N HIS A 64 -4.29 -17.18 0.34
CA HIS A 64 -3.80 -18.25 1.22
C HIS A 64 -4.38 -18.20 2.63
N ILE A 65 -5.39 -17.37 2.88
CA ILE A 65 -6.05 -17.24 4.19
C ILE A 65 -7.57 -17.41 4.00
N ASP A 66 -8.15 -18.43 4.63
CA ASP A 66 -9.56 -18.75 4.45
C ASP A 66 -10.51 -17.66 4.96
N VAL A 67 -10.11 -17.00 6.05
CA VAL A 67 -10.91 -15.97 6.72
C VAL A 67 -10.48 -14.57 6.25
N PRO A 68 -11.42 -13.69 5.86
CA PRO A 68 -11.10 -12.31 5.52
C PRO A 68 -10.41 -11.57 6.67
N CYS A 69 -9.41 -10.75 6.34
CA CYS A 69 -8.67 -9.95 7.31
C CYS A 69 -8.93 -8.47 7.08
N ASP A 70 -9.04 -7.72 8.17
CA ASP A 70 -9.15 -6.26 8.13
C ASP A 70 -7.75 -5.63 8.13
N ILE A 71 -7.47 -4.83 7.10
CA ILE A 71 -6.23 -4.07 6.98
C ILE A 71 -6.46 -2.62 7.37
N GLU A 72 -5.65 -2.13 8.31
CA GLU A 72 -5.65 -0.75 8.78
C GLU A 72 -4.55 0.08 8.10
N ARG A 73 -4.58 1.40 8.33
CA ARG A 73 -3.51 2.29 7.85
C ARG A 73 -2.25 2.08 8.68
N VAL A 74 -1.12 1.97 8.01
CA VAL A 74 0.20 1.91 8.64
C VAL A 74 0.93 3.23 8.50
N THR A 75 1.84 3.49 9.45
CA THR A 75 2.75 4.64 9.37
C THR A 75 4.06 4.21 8.71
N SER A 76 4.42 4.83 7.60
CA SER A 76 5.71 4.63 6.93
C SER A 76 6.54 5.92 6.99
N LYS A 77 7.82 5.79 7.39
CA LYS A 77 8.79 6.89 7.39
C LYS A 77 9.78 6.70 6.25
N PHE A 78 10.03 7.76 5.48
CA PHE A 78 11.01 7.72 4.39
C PHE A 78 11.87 8.97 4.39
N MET A 79 13.17 8.77 4.13
CA MET A 79 14.14 9.85 4.02
C MET A 79 14.12 10.39 2.60
N ARG A 80 13.87 11.70 2.46
CA ARG A 80 13.79 12.36 1.15
C ARG A 80 15.12 13.00 0.73
N SER A 81 15.90 13.47 1.70
CA SER A 81 17.25 14.03 1.53
C SER A 81 17.99 13.94 2.87
N LYS A 82 19.31 14.22 2.89
CA LYS A 82 20.10 14.26 4.13
C LYS A 82 19.33 15.06 5.21
N ASN A 83 18.97 14.39 6.29
CA ASN A 83 18.24 14.88 7.48
C ASN A 83 16.78 15.35 7.29
N ILE A 84 16.10 15.02 6.17
CA ILE A 84 14.66 15.29 6.01
C ILE A 84 13.89 13.97 5.92
N TYR A 85 13.08 13.71 6.94
CA TYR A 85 12.16 12.58 7.02
C TYR A 85 10.74 13.02 6.72
N ILE A 86 10.03 12.22 5.94
CA ILE A 86 8.59 12.37 5.71
C ILE A 86 7.90 11.16 6.32
N GLN A 87 6.83 11.41 7.05
CA GLN A 87 5.95 10.38 7.57
C GLN A 87 4.66 10.36 6.74
N ARG A 88 4.18 9.15 6.45
CA ARG A 88 2.93 8.93 5.75
C ARG A 88 2.09 7.90 6.49
N ILE A 89 0.80 8.17 6.60
CA ILE A 89 -0.19 7.23 7.14
C ILE A 89 -1.07 6.80 5.97
N GLN A 90 -1.04 5.51 5.62
CA GLN A 90 -1.79 4.98 4.48
C GLN A 90 -2.01 3.47 4.61
N PHE A 91 -3.03 2.92 3.94
CA PHE A 91 -3.17 1.47 3.80
C PHE A 91 -1.97 0.88 3.04
N PRO A 92 -1.37 -0.23 3.52
CA PRO A 92 -0.21 -0.87 2.90
C PRO A 92 -0.58 -1.70 1.66
N LEU A 93 -1.39 -1.15 0.76
CA LEU A 93 -1.97 -1.86 -0.38
C LEU A 93 -1.63 -1.18 -1.71
N THR A 94 -1.59 -1.96 -2.78
CA THR A 94 -1.53 -1.48 -4.16
C THR A 94 -2.38 -2.40 -5.04
N LEU A 95 -2.97 -1.87 -6.12
CA LEU A 95 -3.68 -2.69 -7.10
C LEU A 95 -2.73 -3.72 -7.72
N PHE A 96 -3.11 -4.99 -7.69
CA PHE A 96 -2.28 -6.08 -8.21
C PHE A 96 -2.07 -5.98 -9.73
N TYR A 97 -3.09 -5.52 -10.46
CA TYR A 97 -3.03 -5.39 -11.92
C TYR A 97 -2.21 -4.17 -12.41
N ALA A 98 -1.87 -3.24 -11.53
CA ALA A 98 -1.13 -2.02 -11.86
C ALA A 98 0.37 -2.13 -11.53
N ILE A 99 0.89 -3.34 -11.30
CA ILE A 99 2.31 -3.55 -11.06
C ILE A 99 3.06 -3.33 -12.38
N THR A 100 3.69 -2.17 -12.52
CA THR A 100 4.63 -1.92 -13.62
C THR A 100 5.78 -2.93 -13.55
N ILE A 101 6.26 -3.44 -14.69
CA ILE A 101 7.31 -4.50 -14.80
C ILE A 101 8.54 -4.24 -13.89
N HIS A 102 8.92 -2.97 -13.70
CA HIS A 102 10.02 -2.55 -12.81
C HIS A 102 9.77 -2.87 -11.30
N LYS A 103 8.54 -3.20 -10.89
CA LYS A 103 8.17 -3.57 -9.51
C LYS A 103 8.03 -5.09 -9.32
N CYS A 104 8.16 -5.88 -10.39
CA CYS A 104 8.21 -7.34 -10.33
C CYS A 104 9.62 -7.89 -10.10
N GLN A 105 10.68 -7.05 -10.19
CA GLN A 105 12.05 -7.48 -9.90
C GLN A 105 12.22 -7.71 -8.40
N GLY A 106 12.12 -8.97 -7.98
CA GLY A 106 12.28 -9.41 -6.59
C GLY A 106 10.97 -9.74 -5.85
N LEU A 107 9.85 -9.89 -6.57
CA LEU A 107 8.68 -10.59 -6.04
C LEU A 107 8.89 -12.12 -6.15
#